data_AF-A0A9E0II63-F1
#
_entry.id   AF-A0A9E0II63-F1
#
_cell.length_a   1.000
_cell.length_b   1.000
_cell.length_c   1.000
_cell.angle_alpha   90.00
_cell.angle_beta   90.00
_cell.angle_gamma   90.00
#
_symmetry.space_group_name_H-M   'P 1'
#
loop_
_entity.id
_entity.type
_entity.pdbx_description
1 polymer ?
#
loop_
_entity_poly.entity_id
_entity_poly.type
_entity_poly.pdbx_seq_one_letter_code
_entity_poly.pdbx_strand_id
1 'polypeptide(L)'
;MLKQRVTVLEALFDDIANTRMQGVLIKNLALKVQAVDFAPVPQQPDMMQGVLITPWFMNLVRLPLRNAPASAQVLAERQKATRQVGNTDFEFIGSFEVTIGAFEVCSLYSPIF
;
A
#
# COMPACT_ATOMS: atom_id res chain seq x y z
N MET A 1 -9.17 12.52 6.98
CA MET A 1 -7.84 11.95 7.31
C MET A 1 -7.48 10.79 6.38
N LEU A 2 -8.29 9.71 6.32
CA LEU A 2 -8.06 8.60 5.37
C LEU A 2 -8.07 9.02 3.89
N LYS A 3 -9.09 9.77 3.43
CA LYS A 3 -9.19 10.21 2.02
C LYS A 3 -7.91 10.89 1.53
N GLN A 4 -7.33 11.77 2.36
CA GLN A 4 -6.07 12.44 2.03
C GLN A 4 -4.89 11.47 1.96
N ARG A 5 -4.80 10.49 2.88
CA ARG A 5 -3.75 9.46 2.86
C ARG A 5 -3.82 8.63 1.58
N VAL A 6 -5.04 8.24 1.19
CA VAL A 6 -5.31 7.49 -0.03
C VAL A 6 -4.94 8.31 -1.27
N THR A 7 -5.36 9.58 -1.36
CA THR A 7 -5.00 10.45 -2.49
C THR A 7 -3.47 10.62 -2.62
N VAL A 8 -2.76 10.73 -1.50
CA VAL A 8 -1.29 10.80 -1.51
C VAL A 8 -0.66 9.47 -1.96
N LEU A 9 -1.24 8.34 -1.56
CA LEU A 9 -0.82 7.01 -2.03
C LEU A 9 -0.98 6.88 -3.54
N GLU A 10 -2.16 7.21 -4.07
CA GLU A 10 -2.43 7.15 -5.50
C GLU A 10 -1.49 8.07 -6.29
N ALA A 11 -1.35 9.33 -5.87
CA ALA A 11 -0.48 10.29 -6.53
C ALA A 11 1.00 9.84 -6.53
N LEU A 12 1.48 9.25 -5.43
CA LEU A 12 2.82 8.69 -5.33
C LEU A 12 3.03 7.55 -6.34
N PHE A 13 2.08 6.61 -6.43
CA PHE A 13 2.22 5.48 -7.34
C PHE A 13 1.98 5.87 -8.81
N ASP A 14 1.18 6.90 -9.07
CA ASP A 14 1.09 7.52 -10.40
C ASP A 14 2.41 8.18 -10.81
N ASP A 15 3.09 8.87 -9.89
CA ASP A 15 4.43 9.41 -10.15
C ASP A 15 5.44 8.28 -10.43
N ILE A 16 5.43 7.22 -9.62
CA ILE A 16 6.27 6.04 -9.84
C ILE A 16 5.98 5.40 -11.21
N ALA A 17 4.70 5.35 -11.62
CA ALA A 17 4.30 4.86 -12.92
C ALA A 17 4.95 5.69 -14.04
N ASN A 18 4.99 7.01 -13.89
CA ASN A 18 5.49 7.93 -14.91
C ASN A 18 7.01 8.17 -14.86
N THR A 19 7.69 7.77 -13.78
CA THR A 19 9.13 7.96 -13.59
C THR A 19 9.87 6.61 -13.55
N ARG A 20 9.94 5.97 -12.38
CA ARG A 20 10.75 4.77 -12.12
C ARG A 20 10.30 3.56 -12.95
N MET A 21 9.02 3.48 -13.27
CA MET A 21 8.46 2.41 -14.10
C MET A 21 8.32 2.82 -15.58
N GLN A 22 8.80 4.00 -15.99
CA GLN A 22 8.78 4.42 -17.39
C GLN A 22 9.63 3.46 -18.24
N GLY A 23 9.08 2.98 -19.36
CA GLY A 23 9.78 2.05 -20.26
C GLY A 23 9.82 0.58 -19.83
N VAL A 24 9.28 0.22 -18.66
CA VAL A 24 9.16 -1.19 -18.26
C VAL A 24 7.99 -1.85 -18.98
N LEU A 25 8.23 -2.98 -19.64
CA LEU A 25 7.24 -3.69 -20.48
C LEU A 25 6.12 -4.38 -19.70
N ILE A 26 6.19 -4.44 -18.36
CA ILE A 26 5.19 -5.12 -17.50
C ILE A 26 4.01 -4.22 -17.11
N LYS A 27 3.64 -3.26 -17.95
CA LYS A 27 2.51 -2.34 -17.69
C LYS A 27 1.28 -2.79 -18.46
N ASN A 28 0.27 -3.26 -17.75
CA ASN A 28 -1.09 -3.36 -18.28
C ASN A 28 -1.69 -1.95 -18.39
N LEU A 29 -1.75 -1.42 -19.61
CA LEU A 29 -2.23 -0.07 -19.91
C LEU A 29 -3.76 0.09 -19.73
N ALA A 30 -4.51 -1.01 -19.56
CA ALA A 30 -5.93 -0.96 -19.23
C ALA A 30 -6.17 -0.60 -17.75
N LEU A 31 -5.15 -0.69 -16.91
CA LEU A 31 -5.23 -0.36 -15.49
C LEU A 31 -4.67 1.04 -15.21
N LYS A 32 -5.16 1.63 -14.13
CA LYS A 32 -4.66 2.88 -13.53
C LYS A 32 -4.31 2.61 -12.08
N VAL A 33 -3.52 3.50 -11.49
CA VAL A 33 -3.29 3.45 -10.06
C VAL A 33 -4.60 3.74 -9.36
N GLN A 34 -4.99 2.85 -8.44
CA GLN A 34 -6.21 3.02 -7.67
C GLN A 34 -6.07 2.35 -6.31
N ALA A 35 -6.47 3.07 -5.26
CA ALA A 35 -6.63 2.55 -3.92
C ALA A 35 -8.09 2.14 -3.69
N VAL A 36 -8.29 0.86 -3.42
CA VAL A 36 -9.61 0.23 -3.33
C VAL A 36 -9.91 -0.18 -1.88
N ASP A 37 -11.11 0.18 -1.41
CA ASP A 37 -11.71 -0.26 -0.15
C ASP A 37 -10.82 -0.13 1.09
N PHE A 38 -10.10 0.99 1.21
CA PHE A 38 -9.36 1.28 2.43
C PHE A 38 -10.32 1.50 3.60
N ALA A 39 -10.17 0.67 4.63
CA ALA A 39 -10.97 0.71 5.86
C ALA A 39 -10.08 0.51 7.10
N PRO A 40 -10.52 0.90 8.30
CA PRO A 40 -9.77 0.65 9.53
C PRO A 40 -9.55 -0.84 9.79
N VAL A 41 -8.36 -1.20 10.25
CA VAL A 41 -8.04 -2.56 10.71
C VAL A 41 -8.72 -2.81 12.07
N PRO A 42 -9.34 -3.99 12.30
CA PRO A 42 -9.89 -4.34 13.60
C PRO A 42 -8.85 -4.17 14.71
N GLN A 43 -9.25 -3.54 15.83
CA GLN A 43 -8.39 -3.27 17.00
C GLN A 43 -7.22 -2.29 16.74
N GLN A 44 -7.09 -1.73 15.54
CA GLN A 44 -6.08 -0.73 15.18
C GLN A 44 -6.75 0.41 14.39
N PRO A 45 -7.53 1.30 15.03
CA PRO A 45 -8.34 2.31 14.35
C PRO A 45 -7.53 3.35 13.57
N ASP A 46 -6.23 3.48 13.87
CA ASP A 46 -5.31 4.38 13.16
C ASP A 46 -4.58 3.69 11.99
N MET A 47 -4.77 2.38 11.80
CA MET A 47 -4.20 1.62 10.70
C MET A 47 -5.29 1.32 9.68
N MET A 48 -5.13 1.83 8.47
CA MET A 48 -6.05 1.59 7.36
C MET A 48 -5.56 0.43 6.53
N GLN A 49 -6.45 -0.36 5.94
CA GLN A 49 -6.09 -1.46 5.08
C GLN A 49 -6.98 -1.50 3.85
N GLY A 50 -6.38 -1.70 2.68
CA GLY A 50 -7.07 -1.81 1.40
C GLY A 50 -6.17 -2.42 0.35
N VAL A 51 -6.61 -2.38 -0.91
CA VAL A 51 -5.84 -2.88 -2.05
C VAL A 51 -5.32 -1.70 -2.86
N LEU A 52 -4.03 -1.72 -3.18
CA LEU A 52 -3.46 -0.82 -4.19
C LEU A 52 -3.29 -1.60 -5.50
N ILE A 53 -4.00 -1.13 -6.52
CA ILE A 53 -3.86 -1.61 -7.89
C ILE A 53 -2.95 -0.63 -8.63
N THR A 54 -2.01 -1.16 -9.39
CA THR A 54 -1.17 -0.41 -10.33
C THR A 54 -1.14 -1.14 -11.67
N PRO A 55 -0.64 -0.51 -12.74
CA PRO A 55 -0.43 -1.20 -14.01
C PRO A 55 0.50 -2.42 -13.96
N TRP A 56 1.28 -2.64 -12.90
CA TRP A 56 2.28 -3.72 -12.82
C TRP A 56 2.12 -4.65 -11.61
N PHE A 57 1.37 -4.27 -10.57
CA PHE A 57 1.06 -5.14 -9.43
C PHE A 57 -0.30 -4.84 -8.79
N MET A 58 -0.78 -5.79 -7.99
CA MET A 58 -1.83 -5.61 -6.99
C MET A 58 -1.29 -6.00 -5.60
N ASN A 59 -1.37 -5.09 -4.63
CA ASN A 59 -0.89 -5.33 -3.26
C ASN A 59 -2.00 -5.07 -2.23
N LEU A 60 -2.06 -5.88 -1.19
CA LEU A 60 -2.64 -5.44 0.08
C LEU A 60 -1.72 -4.39 0.69
N VAL A 61 -2.30 -3.33 1.23
CA VAL A 61 -1.58 -2.23 1.87
C VAL A 61 -2.15 -1.99 3.24
N ARG A 62 -1.28 -1.87 4.25
CA ARG A 62 -1.61 -1.36 5.58
C ARG A 62 -0.96 0.01 5.73
N LEU A 63 -1.79 1.04 5.85
CA LEU A 63 -1.42 2.45 5.78
C LEU A 63 -1.83 3.16 7.08
N PRO A 64 -0.88 3.61 7.91
CA PRO A 64 -1.22 4.39 9.09
C PRO A 64 -1.85 5.73 8.70
N LEU A 65 -2.78 6.25 9.51
CA LEU A 65 -3.24 7.64 9.43
C LEU A 65 -2.09 8.60 9.76
N ARG A 66 -2.14 9.83 9.26
CA ARG A 66 -1.04 10.81 9.38
C ARG A 66 -0.62 11.09 10.83
N ASN A 67 -1.59 11.11 11.74
CA ASN A 67 -1.39 11.43 13.14
C ASN A 67 -1.52 10.18 14.02
N ALA A 68 -1.29 8.99 13.44
CA ALA A 68 -1.31 7.75 14.20
C ALA A 68 -0.28 7.84 15.35
N PRO A 69 -0.63 7.37 16.55
CA PRO A 69 0.29 7.38 17.67
C PRO A 69 1.51 6.50 17.37
N ALA A 70 2.61 6.72 18.09
CA ALA A 70 3.82 5.88 17.97
C ALA A 70 3.55 4.38 18.23
N SER A 71 2.46 4.06 18.93
CA SER A 71 1.98 2.70 19.16
C SER A 71 1.39 2.02 17.92
N ALA A 72 1.21 2.71 16.78
CA ALA A 72 0.67 2.13 15.56
C ALA A 72 1.58 1.08 14.88
N GLN A 73 2.78 0.82 15.44
CA GLN A 73 3.70 -0.28 15.11
C GLN A 73 3.73 -0.69 13.63
N VAL A 74 4.06 0.28 12.77
CA VAL A 74 4.33 0.01 11.35
C VAL A 74 5.69 -0.69 11.25
N LEU A 75 5.78 -1.73 10.41
CA LEU A 75 7.06 -2.40 10.14
C LEU A 75 8.11 -1.41 9.62
N ALA A 76 9.35 -1.56 10.10
CA ALA A 76 10.49 -0.87 9.52
C ALA A 76 10.71 -1.32 8.07
N GLU A 77 11.37 -0.48 7.27
CA GLU A 77 11.64 -0.80 5.87
C GLU A 77 12.33 -2.17 5.75
N ARG A 78 11.81 -3.03 4.86
CA ARG A 78 12.26 -4.42 4.61
C ARG A 78 12.01 -5.40 5.75
N GLN A 79 11.51 -4.97 6.90
CA GLN A 79 11.10 -5.87 7.97
C GLN A 79 9.85 -6.63 7.52
N LYS A 80 9.80 -7.93 7.79
CA LYS A 80 8.66 -8.78 7.51
C LYS A 80 7.91 -9.14 8.79
N ALA A 81 6.59 -9.23 8.71
CA ALA A 81 5.78 -9.84 9.74
C ALA A 81 4.45 -10.36 9.17
N THR A 82 3.94 -11.41 9.79
CA THR A 82 2.59 -11.88 9.51
C THR A 82 1.55 -10.92 10.07
N ARG A 83 0.53 -10.61 9.26
CA ARG A 83 -0.67 -9.88 9.66
C ARG A 83 -1.88 -10.69 9.23
N GLN A 84 -2.89 -10.72 10.09
CA GLN A 84 -4.16 -11.32 9.74
C GLN A 84 -5.02 -10.32 8.96
N VAL A 85 -5.60 -10.77 7.85
CA VAL A 85 -6.58 -10.05 7.03
C VAL A 85 -7.81 -10.93 6.89
N GLY A 86 -8.92 -10.51 7.51
CA GLY A 86 -10.07 -11.39 7.70
C GLY A 86 -9.67 -12.62 8.51
N ASN A 87 -9.81 -13.81 7.92
CA ASN A 87 -9.45 -15.08 8.56
C ASN A 87 -8.18 -15.71 7.98
N THR A 88 -7.38 -14.94 7.23
CA THR A 88 -6.19 -15.43 6.53
C THR A 88 -4.96 -14.64 6.93
N ASP A 89 -3.85 -15.35 7.10
CA ASP A 89 -2.56 -14.76 7.41
C ASP A 89 -1.79 -14.39 6.13
N PHE A 90 -1.26 -13.18 6.10
CA PHE A 90 -0.43 -12.67 5.00
C PHE A 90 0.91 -12.20 5.53
N GLU A 91 1.99 -12.49 4.81
CA GLU A 91 3.31 -11.91 5.10
C GLU A 91 3.38 -10.50 4.51
N PHE A 92 3.44 -9.50 5.38
CA PHE A 92 3.67 -8.12 5.00
C PHE A 92 5.15 -7.77 5.12
N ILE A 93 5.60 -6.84 4.27
CA ILE A 93 6.90 -6.19 4.34
C ILE A 93 6.73 -4.69 4.56
N GLY A 94 7.51 -4.12 5.47
CA GLY A 94 7.57 -2.68 5.70
C GLY A 94 8.20 -1.95 4.52
N SER A 95 7.61 -0.83 4.16
CA SER A 95 7.99 0.05 3.05
C SER A 95 7.98 1.50 3.50
N PHE A 96 8.72 2.35 2.80
CA PHE A 96 8.81 3.78 3.10
C PHE A 96 8.96 4.58 1.82
N GLU A 97 8.18 5.65 1.68
CA GLU A 97 8.36 6.66 0.64
C GLU A 97 8.20 8.04 1.27
N VAL A 98 9.10 8.98 0.96
CA VAL A 98 9.17 10.28 1.65
C VAL A 98 7.82 11.02 1.66
N THR A 99 7.05 10.93 0.57
CA THR A 99 5.76 11.61 0.40
C THR A 99 4.66 11.05 1.32
N ILE A 100 4.72 9.76 1.67
CA ILE A 100 3.66 9.07 2.42
C ILE A 100 4.11 8.55 3.79
N GLY A 101 5.41 8.45 4.03
CA GLY A 101 5.99 7.82 5.22
C GLY A 101 5.97 6.30 5.14
N ALA A 102 6.00 5.66 6.32
CA ALA A 102 6.02 4.21 6.43
C ALA A 102 4.63 3.60 6.19
N PHE A 103 4.61 2.42 5.56
CA PHE A 103 3.43 1.59 5.31
C PHE A 103 3.87 0.13 5.14
N GLU A 104 2.93 -0.81 5.17
CA GLU A 104 3.21 -2.23 4.97
C GLU A 104 2.54 -2.70 3.68
N VAL A 105 3.18 -3.58 2.93
CA VAL A 105 2.61 -4.18 1.70
C VAL A 105 2.72 -5.70 1.71
N CYS A 106 1.75 -6.36 1.07
CA CYS A 106 1.80 -7.77 0.72
C CYS A 106 1.39 -7.90 -0.75
N SER A 107 2.24 -8.50 -1.58
CA SER A 107 1.96 -8.68 -3.00
C SER A 107 0.89 -9.76 -3.19
N LEU A 108 -0.21 -9.41 -3.84
CA LEU A 108 -1.24 -10.38 -4.23
C LEU A 108 -1.00 -10.90 -5.65
N TYR A 109 -0.55 -10.03 -6.54
CA TYR A 109 -0.34 -10.37 -7.94
C TYR A 109 0.70 -9.45 -8.60
N SER A 110 1.67 -10.05 -9.29
CA SER A 110 2.67 -9.35 -10.09
C SER A 110 3.43 -10.37 -10.97
N PRO A 111 3.77 -10.05 -12.23
CA PRO A 111 3.34 -8.88 -12.98
C PRO A 111 1.87 -8.98 -13.43
N ILE A 112 1.18 -7.84 -13.59
CA ILE A 112 -0.11 -7.76 -14.28
C ILE A 112 0.15 -7.51 -15.78
N PHE A 113 -0.42 -8.37 -16.64
CA PHE A 113 -0.40 -8.22 -18.10
C PHE A 113 -1.74 -7.73 -18.63
#